data_AF-A0A7W1I9D2-F1
#
_entry.id   AF-A0A7W1I9D2-F1
#
_cell.length_a   1.000
_cell.length_b   1.000
_cell.length_c   1.000
_cell.angle_alpha   90.00
_cell.angle_beta   90.00
_cell.angle_gamma   90.00
#
_symmetry.space_group_name_H-M   'P 1'
#
loop_
_entity.id
_entity.type
_entity.pdbx_description
1 polymer ?
#
loop_
_entity_poly.entity_id
_entity_poly.type
_entity_poly.pdbx_seq_one_letter_code
_entity_poly.pdbx_strand_id
1 'polypeptide(L)'
;MAIGRAVIDAAARHLAAAGDEDANQLAAYDLAHAAAAVENASAVLDYGEKGDVENRIARAFVADAVHDVASRMLGREAAWGVELGMIHGALPFVRAHRSAEFLAGLAGEAGPRHLDADFEMVQDTFRRFADDKVRPVAEHIHRENADIPEDIIEGLAEIGTFGLSVPEEYGGYSSGGEGEY
;
A
#
# COMPACT_ATOMS: atom_id res chain seq x y z
N MET A 1 14.81 -7.31 -2.71
CA MET A 1 14.29 -7.18 -1.33
C MET A 1 15.28 -7.53 -0.23
N ALA A 2 16.10 -8.58 -0.36
CA ALA A 2 17.08 -8.95 0.69
C ALA A 2 17.97 -7.80 1.20
N ILE A 3 18.46 -6.93 0.31
CA ILE A 3 19.27 -5.76 0.69
C ILE A 3 18.48 -4.78 1.56
N GLY A 4 17.26 -4.42 1.17
CA GLY A 4 16.40 -3.52 1.94
C GLY A 4 16.11 -4.09 3.33
N ARG A 5 15.74 -5.38 3.41
CA ARG A 5 15.49 -6.08 4.68
C ARG A 5 16.73 -6.08 5.58
N ALA A 6 17.92 -6.33 5.04
CA ALA A 6 19.15 -6.31 5.82
C ALA A 6 19.46 -4.93 6.43
N VAL A 7 19.14 -3.83 5.73
CA VAL A 7 19.24 -2.46 6.27
C VAL A 7 18.23 -2.26 7.41
N ILE A 8 16.97 -2.61 7.19
CA ILE A 8 15.90 -2.47 8.20
C ILE A 8 16.26 -3.26 9.47
N ASP A 9 16.71 -4.51 9.32
CA ASP A 9 17.10 -5.36 10.45
C ASP A 9 18.30 -4.79 11.22
N ALA A 10 19.27 -4.18 10.53
CA ALA A 10 20.40 -3.53 11.16
C ALA A 10 19.98 -2.29 11.95
N ALA A 11 19.14 -1.44 11.34
CA ALA A 11 18.65 -0.23 11.99
C ALA A 11 17.72 -0.52 13.18
N ALA A 12 16.88 -1.56 13.07
CA ALA A 12 16.04 -2.02 14.18
C ALA A 12 16.89 -2.49 15.38
N ARG A 13 17.96 -3.26 15.13
CA ARG A 13 18.89 -3.68 16.18
C ARG A 13 19.62 -2.49 16.83
N HIS A 14 20.01 -1.50 16.02
CA HIS A 14 20.67 -0.31 16.54
C HIS A 14 19.74 0.49 17.47
N LEU A 15 18.51 0.78 17.03
CA LEU A 15 17.54 1.52 17.84
C LEU A 15 17.15 0.77 19.11
N ALA A 16 16.95 -0.54 19.04
CA ALA A 16 16.68 -1.37 20.21
C ALA A 16 17.80 -1.31 21.26
N ALA A 17 19.05 -1.11 20.84
CA ALA A 17 20.19 -0.94 21.74
C ALA A 17 20.36 0.50 22.27
N ALA A 18 19.79 1.50 21.61
CA ALA A 18 19.90 2.92 21.98
C ALA A 18 19.02 3.29 23.20
N GLY A 19 17.96 2.52 23.48
CA GLY A 19 17.22 2.48 24.75
C GLY A 19 16.23 3.62 25.01
N ASP A 20 16.52 4.85 24.60
CA ASP A 20 15.61 6.01 24.73
C ASP A 20 14.86 6.23 23.42
N GLU A 21 13.62 5.78 23.34
CA GLU A 21 12.77 5.91 22.15
C GLU A 21 12.43 7.37 21.82
N ASP A 22 12.25 8.22 22.84
CA ASP A 22 11.92 9.64 22.65
C ASP A 22 13.12 10.40 22.08
N ALA A 23 14.34 10.12 22.57
CA ALA A 23 15.57 10.69 22.02
C ALA A 23 15.83 10.24 20.58
N ASN A 24 15.28 9.10 20.16
CA ASN A 24 15.46 8.53 18.83
C ASN A 24 14.18 8.55 17.98
N GLN A 25 13.17 9.35 18.38
CA GLN A 25 11.83 9.30 17.79
C GLN A 25 11.83 9.49 16.26
N LEU A 26 12.67 10.39 15.74
CA LEU A 26 12.79 10.62 14.30
C LEU A 26 13.31 9.37 13.56
N ALA A 27 14.35 8.73 14.10
CA ALA A 27 14.92 7.52 13.50
C ALA A 27 13.95 6.33 13.61
N ALA A 28 13.24 6.22 14.74
CA ALA A 28 12.20 5.21 14.92
C ALA A 28 11.02 5.39 13.95
N TYR A 29 10.55 6.63 13.77
CA TYR A 29 9.49 6.97 12.82
C TYR A 29 9.90 6.63 11.38
N ASP A 30 11.10 7.05 10.97
CA ASP A 30 11.57 6.76 9.62
C ASP A 30 11.78 5.26 9.40
N LEU A 31 12.33 4.56 10.39
CA LEU A 31 12.52 3.11 10.31
C LEU A 31 11.18 2.39 10.16
N ALA A 32 10.15 2.78 10.91
CA ALA A 32 8.82 2.19 10.81
C ALA A 32 8.24 2.33 9.39
N HIS A 33 8.37 3.52 8.79
CA HIS A 33 7.90 3.76 7.42
C HIS A 33 8.73 2.99 6.38
N ALA A 34 10.06 2.98 6.53
CA ALA A 34 10.95 2.24 5.66
C ALA A 34 10.71 0.72 5.73
N ALA A 35 10.46 0.19 6.93
CA ALA A 35 10.11 -1.20 7.16
C ALA A 35 8.78 -1.55 6.48
N ALA A 36 7.74 -0.72 6.68
CA ALA A 36 6.46 -0.90 6.00
C ALA A 36 6.61 -0.88 4.46
N ALA A 37 7.41 0.03 3.91
CA ALA A 37 7.68 0.09 2.48
C ALA A 37 8.37 -1.19 1.97
N VAL A 38 9.35 -1.71 2.73
CA VAL A 38 10.06 -2.96 2.40
C VAL A 38 9.14 -4.18 2.50
N GLU A 39 8.23 -4.24 3.47
CA GLU A 39 7.25 -5.33 3.55
C GLU A 39 6.25 -5.27 2.40
N ASN A 40 5.68 -4.09 2.13
CA ASN A 40 4.77 -3.89 1.01
C ASN A 40 5.42 -4.28 -0.33
N ALA A 41 6.67 -3.87 -0.55
CA ALA A 41 7.41 -4.21 -1.75
C ALA A 41 7.75 -5.71 -1.84
N SER A 42 7.85 -6.40 -0.71
CA SER A 42 8.02 -7.86 -0.69
C SER A 42 6.72 -8.57 -1.09
N ALA A 43 5.57 -8.13 -0.56
CA ALA A 43 4.26 -8.68 -0.91
C ALA A 43 3.90 -8.49 -2.40
N VAL A 44 4.37 -7.41 -3.02
CA VAL A 44 4.15 -7.13 -4.45
C VAL A 44 4.99 -8.04 -5.38
N LEU A 45 5.97 -8.78 -4.86
CA LEU A 45 6.74 -9.71 -5.70
C LEU A 45 5.86 -10.82 -6.29
N ASP A 46 4.98 -11.41 -5.48
CA ASP A 46 4.06 -12.46 -5.91
C ASP A 46 3.10 -11.95 -6.99
N TYR A 47 2.67 -10.69 -6.89
CA TYR A 47 1.91 -10.01 -7.93
C TYR A 47 2.70 -9.92 -9.24
N GLY A 48 3.98 -9.55 -9.16
CA GLY A 48 4.87 -9.45 -10.32
C GLY A 48 5.17 -10.77 -11.02
N GLU A 49 4.87 -11.92 -10.42
CA GLU A 49 4.99 -13.24 -11.04
C GLU A 49 3.79 -13.60 -11.92
N LYS A 50 2.68 -12.85 -11.82
CA LYS A 50 1.41 -13.17 -12.49
C LYS A 50 1.34 -12.74 -13.97
N GLY A 51 2.23 -11.86 -14.42
CA GLY A 51 2.25 -11.39 -15.81
C GLY A 51 3.25 -10.27 -16.08
N ASP A 52 3.39 -9.89 -17.36
CA ASP A 52 4.40 -8.92 -17.81
C ASP A 52 4.12 -7.48 -17.35
N VAL A 53 2.84 -7.08 -17.28
CA VAL A 53 2.43 -5.74 -16.82
C VAL A 53 2.68 -5.63 -15.31
N GLU A 54 2.24 -6.65 -14.58
CA GLU A 54 2.38 -6.82 -13.15
C GLU A 54 3.85 -6.82 -12.75
N ASN A 55 4.70 -7.54 -13.50
CA ASN A 55 6.13 -7.58 -13.28
C ASN A 55 6.77 -6.20 -13.40
N ARG A 56 6.39 -5.42 -14.42
CA ARG A 56 6.90 -4.06 -14.60
C ARG A 56 6.45 -3.12 -13.47
N ILE A 57 5.18 -3.19 -13.07
CA ILE A 57 4.64 -2.43 -11.93
C ILE A 57 5.38 -2.81 -10.64
N ALA A 58 5.53 -4.11 -10.36
CA ALA A 58 6.23 -4.62 -9.19
C ALA A 58 7.68 -4.15 -9.13
N ARG A 59 8.38 -4.14 -10.27
CA ARG A 59 9.76 -3.64 -10.35
C ARG A 59 9.87 -2.15 -10.05
N ALA A 60 8.96 -1.31 -10.57
CA ALA A 60 8.92 0.11 -10.20
C ALA A 60 8.66 0.28 -8.70
N PHE A 61 7.69 -0.44 -8.16
CA PHE A 61 7.33 -0.35 -6.74
C PHE A 61 8.49 -0.77 -5.83
N VAL A 62 9.16 -1.90 -6.13
CA VAL A 62 10.34 -2.36 -5.39
C VAL A 62 11.49 -1.34 -5.48
N ALA A 63 11.70 -0.76 -6.65
CA ALA A 63 12.75 0.24 -6.85
C ALA A 63 12.44 1.54 -6.09
N ASP A 64 11.16 1.92 -6.00
CA ASP A 64 10.69 3.06 -5.22
C ASP A 64 10.92 2.85 -3.72
N ALA A 65 10.51 1.69 -3.18
CA ALA A 65 10.72 1.34 -1.77
C ALA A 65 12.20 1.32 -1.38
N VAL A 66 13.07 0.71 -2.19
CA VAL A 66 14.52 0.68 -1.92
C VAL A 66 15.12 2.09 -1.98
N HIS A 67 14.64 2.95 -2.88
CA HIS A 67 15.07 4.34 -2.93
C HIS A 67 14.59 5.14 -1.71
N ASP A 68 13.37 4.91 -1.22
CA ASP A 68 12.87 5.54 0.00
C ASP A 68 13.71 5.16 1.23
N VAL A 69 14.11 3.89 1.36
CA VAL A 69 15.07 3.47 2.39
C VAL A 69 16.38 4.25 2.27
N ALA A 70 16.95 4.32 1.05
CA ALA A 70 18.22 5.02 0.83
C ALA A 70 18.14 6.53 1.13
N SER A 71 17.05 7.19 0.76
CA SER A 71 16.86 8.62 0.95
C SER A 71 16.67 8.99 2.43
N ARG A 72 16.02 8.11 3.21
CA ARG A 72 15.87 8.30 4.66
C ARG A 72 17.16 8.08 5.43
N MET A 73 18.00 7.14 5.00
CA MET A 73 19.32 6.91 5.60
C MET A 73 20.30 8.06 5.33
N LEU A 74 20.19 8.73 4.18
CA LEU A 74 21.17 9.70 3.71
C LEU A 74 21.35 10.85 4.71
N GLY A 75 22.56 11.00 5.25
CA GLY A 75 22.90 12.00 6.27
C GLY A 75 22.38 11.67 7.68
N ARG A 76 21.80 10.47 7.88
CA ARG A 76 21.30 9.95 9.17
C ARG A 76 21.87 8.57 9.48
N GLU A 77 22.95 8.17 8.83
CA GLU A 77 23.59 6.85 8.93
C GLU A 77 23.89 6.47 10.38
N ALA A 78 24.44 7.41 11.15
CA ALA A 78 24.78 7.21 12.55
C ALA A 78 23.54 6.98 13.43
N ALA A 79 22.45 7.69 13.19
CA ALA A 79 21.19 7.54 13.93
C ALA A 79 20.48 6.21 13.58
N TRP A 80 20.76 5.67 12.41
CA TRP A 80 20.26 4.37 11.96
C TRP A 80 21.22 3.24 12.29
N GLY A 81 22.47 3.51 12.68
CA GLY A 81 23.49 2.48 12.89
C GLY A 81 23.80 1.65 11.64
N VAL A 82 23.78 2.28 10.46
CA VAL A 82 23.97 1.65 9.15
C VAL A 82 25.00 2.40 8.33
N GLU A 83 25.47 1.79 7.25
CA GLU A 83 26.36 2.41 6.27
C GLU A 83 25.63 2.56 4.93
N LEU A 84 25.83 3.69 4.23
CA LEU A 84 25.28 3.88 2.88
C LEU A 84 25.70 2.76 1.93
N GLY A 85 26.90 2.19 2.14
CA GLY A 85 27.41 1.08 1.36
C GLY A 85 26.51 -0.16 1.34
N MET A 86 25.65 -0.34 2.34
CA MET A 86 24.71 -1.46 2.42
C MET A 86 23.72 -1.48 1.25
N ILE A 87 23.36 -0.31 0.69
CA ILE A 87 22.39 -0.23 -0.41
C ILE A 87 23.03 -0.34 -1.80
N HIS A 88 24.36 -0.27 -1.91
CA HIS A 88 25.07 -0.16 -3.18
C HIS A 88 24.75 -1.29 -4.17
N GLY A 89 24.56 -2.51 -3.67
CA GLY A 89 24.19 -3.66 -4.50
C GLY A 89 22.83 -3.51 -5.19
N ALA A 90 21.93 -2.68 -4.66
CA ALA A 90 20.62 -2.42 -5.24
C ALA A 90 20.61 -1.25 -6.24
N LEU A 91 21.66 -0.43 -6.27
CA LEU A 91 21.70 0.77 -7.12
C LEU A 91 21.48 0.49 -8.62
N PRO A 92 22.04 -0.56 -9.25
CA PRO A 92 21.76 -0.85 -10.65
C PRO A 92 20.28 -1.12 -10.90
N PHE A 93 19.63 -1.87 -10.00
CA PHE A 93 18.21 -2.16 -10.07
C PHE A 93 17.37 -0.89 -9.90
N VAL A 94 17.66 -0.08 -8.89
CA VAL A 94 16.94 1.18 -8.64
C VAL A 94 17.07 2.12 -9.83
N ARG A 95 18.28 2.27 -10.40
CA ARG A 95 18.52 3.13 -11.57
C ARG A 95 17.71 2.69 -12.79
N ALA A 96 17.63 1.39 -13.06
CA ALA A 96 16.90 0.87 -14.21
C ALA A 96 15.39 1.13 -14.08
N HIS A 97 14.80 0.80 -12.93
CA HIS A 97 13.34 0.75 -12.77
C HIS A 97 12.73 2.03 -12.16
N ARG A 98 13.56 3.01 -11.77
CA ARG A 98 13.14 4.41 -11.52
C ARG A 98 13.52 5.36 -12.65
N SER A 99 14.04 4.87 -13.78
CA SER A 99 14.35 5.73 -14.91
C SER A 99 13.07 6.38 -15.45
N ALA A 100 13.19 7.61 -15.95
CA ALA A 100 12.06 8.32 -16.54
C ALA A 100 11.43 7.52 -17.70
N GLU A 101 12.25 6.83 -18.49
CA GLU A 101 11.81 5.95 -19.57
C GLU A 101 10.98 4.77 -19.04
N PHE A 102 11.48 4.03 -18.03
CA PHE A 102 10.76 2.90 -17.46
C PHE A 102 9.43 3.33 -16.85
N LEU A 103 9.42 4.42 -16.08
CA LEU A 103 8.22 4.93 -15.42
C LEU A 103 7.19 5.47 -16.42
N ALA A 104 7.64 6.18 -17.47
CA ALA A 104 6.75 6.62 -18.54
C ALA A 104 6.12 5.42 -19.28
N GLY A 105 6.86 4.32 -19.43
CA GLY A 105 6.36 3.06 -19.99
C GLY A 105 5.30 2.34 -19.15
N LEU A 106 5.03 2.79 -17.92
CA LEU A 106 3.93 2.29 -17.08
C LEU A 106 2.66 3.17 -17.20
N ALA A 107 2.78 4.36 -17.78
CA ALA A 107 1.66 5.31 -17.82
C ALA A 107 0.51 4.75 -18.67
N GLY A 108 -0.70 4.79 -18.11
CA GLY A 108 -1.91 4.31 -18.79
C GLY A 108 -2.13 2.80 -18.76
N GLU A 109 -1.22 2.04 -18.13
CA GLU A 109 -1.40 0.60 -17.94
C GLU A 109 -1.91 0.31 -16.51
N ALA A 110 -3.16 -0.10 -16.41
CA ALA A 110 -3.67 -0.69 -15.17
C ALA A 110 -3.34 -2.19 -15.17
N GLY A 111 -2.54 -2.64 -14.21
CA GLY A 111 -2.27 -4.06 -14.05
C GLY A 111 -3.53 -4.83 -13.63
N PRO A 112 -3.77 -6.06 -14.14
CA PRO A 112 -4.83 -6.93 -13.67
C PRO A 112 -4.72 -7.11 -12.16
N ARG A 113 -5.85 -7.13 -11.44
CA ARG A 113 -5.83 -7.19 -9.96
C ARG A 113 -5.73 -8.61 -9.44
N HIS A 114 -6.08 -9.61 -10.26
CA HIS A 114 -6.12 -11.02 -9.90
C HIS A 114 -6.93 -11.28 -8.62
N LEU A 115 -8.07 -10.58 -8.51
CA LEU A 115 -9.07 -10.86 -7.49
C LEU A 115 -9.90 -12.07 -7.93
N ASP A 116 -10.42 -12.82 -6.96
CA ASP A 116 -11.39 -13.87 -7.28
C ASP A 116 -12.67 -13.25 -7.87
N ALA A 117 -13.39 -14.03 -8.68
CA ALA A 117 -14.56 -13.56 -9.41
C ALA A 117 -15.64 -12.95 -8.50
N ASP A 118 -15.80 -13.48 -7.29
CA ASP A 118 -16.75 -12.97 -6.29
C ASP A 118 -16.35 -11.56 -5.82
N PHE A 119 -15.06 -11.33 -5.56
CA PHE A 119 -14.55 -10.00 -5.22
C PHE A 119 -14.65 -9.00 -6.38
N GLU A 120 -14.42 -9.44 -7.62
CA GLU A 120 -14.63 -8.59 -8.79
C GLU A 120 -16.10 -8.17 -8.92
N MET A 121 -17.04 -9.09 -8.67
CA MET A 121 -18.48 -8.81 -8.68
C MET A 121 -18.88 -7.81 -7.59
N VAL A 122 -18.40 -8.00 -6.36
CA VAL A 122 -18.63 -7.07 -5.24
C VAL A 122 -18.12 -5.68 -5.61
N GLN A 123 -16.88 -5.59 -6.09
CA GLN A 123 -16.27 -4.32 -6.44
C GLN A 123 -17.00 -3.60 -7.59
N ASP A 124 -17.46 -4.32 -8.60
CA ASP A 124 -18.22 -3.74 -9.70
C ASP A 124 -19.60 -3.25 -9.24
N THR A 125 -20.23 -3.93 -8.28
CA THR A 125 -21.47 -3.48 -7.64
C THR A 125 -21.27 -2.15 -6.93
N PHE A 126 -20.25 -2.05 -6.07
CA PHE A 126 -19.92 -0.80 -5.37
C PHE A 126 -19.48 0.31 -6.32
N ARG A 127 -18.74 -0.01 -7.39
CA ARG A 127 -18.32 0.99 -8.39
C ARG A 127 -19.52 1.59 -9.12
N ARG A 128 -20.47 0.75 -9.55
CA ARG A 128 -21.72 1.24 -10.18
C ARG A 128 -22.52 2.11 -9.22
N PHE A 129 -22.69 1.68 -7.97
CA PHE A 129 -23.36 2.50 -6.96
C PHE A 129 -22.66 3.86 -6.78
N ALA A 130 -21.33 3.87 -6.69
CA ALA A 130 -20.55 5.10 -6.56
C ALA A 130 -20.72 6.01 -7.79
N ASP A 131 -20.70 5.46 -9.00
CA ASP A 131 -20.86 6.24 -10.23
C ASP A 131 -22.27 6.79 -10.42
N ASP A 132 -23.29 6.00 -10.07
CA ASP A 132 -24.69 6.33 -10.33
C ASP A 132 -25.33 7.16 -9.20
N LYS A 133 -24.93 6.94 -7.94
CA LYS A 133 -25.56 7.56 -6.76
C LYS A 133 -24.68 8.57 -6.06
N VAL A 134 -23.38 8.28 -5.89
CA VAL A 134 -22.49 9.14 -5.10
C VAL A 134 -21.89 10.27 -5.93
N ARG A 135 -21.28 9.94 -7.07
CA ARG A 135 -20.58 10.88 -7.96
C ARG A 135 -21.44 12.10 -8.36
N PRO A 136 -22.73 11.98 -8.69
CA PRO A 136 -23.54 13.13 -9.12
C PRO A 136 -23.77 14.18 -8.03
N VAL A 137 -23.77 13.77 -6.75
CA VAL A 137 -24.11 14.66 -5.62
C VAL A 137 -22.89 15.06 -4.79
N ALA A 138 -21.76 14.38 -4.96
CA ALA A 138 -20.54 14.59 -4.17
C ALA A 138 -20.05 16.06 -4.17
N GLU A 139 -20.09 16.74 -5.32
CA GLU A 139 -19.68 18.15 -5.40
C GLU A 139 -20.59 19.05 -4.56
N HIS A 140 -21.91 18.85 -4.66
CA HIS A 140 -22.89 19.66 -3.92
C HIS A 140 -22.73 19.49 -2.42
N ILE A 141 -22.60 18.24 -1.95
CA ILE A 141 -22.33 17.91 -0.54
C ILE A 141 -21.12 18.69 -0.03
N HIS A 142 -20.01 18.64 -0.77
CA HIS A 142 -18.79 19.32 -0.37
C HIS A 142 -18.93 20.84 -0.40
N ARG A 143 -19.51 21.39 -1.46
CA ARG A 143 -19.62 22.85 -1.67
C ARG A 143 -20.52 23.51 -0.65
N GLU A 144 -21.60 22.83 -0.25
CA GLU A 144 -22.60 23.37 0.66
C GLU A 144 -22.42 22.91 2.12
N ASN A 145 -21.39 22.09 2.40
CA ASN A 145 -21.21 21.42 3.69
C ASN A 145 -22.51 20.71 4.14
N ALA A 146 -23.17 20.06 3.18
CA ALA A 146 -24.40 19.33 3.42
C ALA A 146 -24.11 17.93 3.98
N ASP A 147 -25.10 17.33 4.62
CA ASP A 147 -25.03 15.93 5.04
C ASP A 147 -25.11 14.99 3.82
N ILE A 148 -24.67 13.74 4.01
CA ILE A 148 -24.87 12.69 3.00
C ILE A 148 -26.38 12.44 2.89
N PRO A 149 -26.96 12.51 1.67
CA PRO A 149 -28.37 12.23 1.46
C PRO A 149 -28.81 10.86 2.00
N GLU A 150 -29.98 10.82 2.62
CA GLU A 150 -30.53 9.59 3.23
C GLU A 150 -30.71 8.47 2.21
N ASP A 151 -31.08 8.79 0.96
CA ASP A 151 -31.23 7.81 -0.11
C ASP A 151 -29.93 7.11 -0.49
N ILE A 152 -28.77 7.75 -0.29
CA ILE A 152 -27.46 7.10 -0.41
C ILE A 152 -27.24 6.13 0.75
N ILE A 153 -27.58 6.54 1.97
CA ILE A 153 -27.41 5.72 3.18
C ILE A 153 -28.30 4.47 3.10
N GLU A 154 -29.58 4.67 2.78
CA GLU A 154 -30.55 3.59 2.54
C GLU A 154 -30.06 2.67 1.42
N GLY A 155 -29.60 3.23 0.29
CA GLY A 155 -29.07 2.43 -0.82
C GLY A 155 -27.83 1.59 -0.44
N LEU A 156 -26.94 2.12 0.41
CA LEU A 156 -25.81 1.37 0.95
C LEU A 156 -26.27 0.24 1.89
N ALA A 157 -27.33 0.48 2.67
CA ALA A 157 -27.92 -0.54 3.55
C ALA A 157 -28.56 -1.68 2.74
N GLU A 158 -29.25 -1.36 1.64
CA GLU A 158 -29.88 -2.34 0.76
C GLU A 158 -28.87 -3.28 0.09
N ILE A 159 -27.69 -2.78 -0.28
CA ILE A 159 -26.60 -3.62 -0.83
C ILE A 159 -25.76 -4.31 0.26
N GLY A 160 -26.20 -4.24 1.52
CA GLY A 160 -25.61 -4.98 2.63
C GLY A 160 -24.33 -4.38 3.22
N THR A 161 -23.95 -3.15 2.84
CA THR A 161 -22.67 -2.52 3.21
C THR A 161 -22.42 -2.52 4.71
N PHE A 162 -23.44 -2.19 5.52
CA PHE A 162 -23.31 -2.08 6.97
C PHE A 162 -23.22 -3.42 7.70
N GLY A 163 -23.50 -4.53 7.00
CA GLY A 163 -23.46 -5.88 7.55
C GLY A 163 -22.26 -6.72 7.09
N LEU A 164 -21.39 -6.18 6.22
CA LEU A 164 -20.33 -6.96 5.56
C LEU A 164 -19.37 -7.66 6.53
N SER A 165 -19.09 -7.07 7.68
CA SER A 165 -18.21 -7.64 8.71
C SER A 165 -18.98 -8.10 9.97
N VAL A 166 -20.31 -8.15 9.90
CA VAL A 166 -21.17 -8.61 10.99
C VAL A 166 -21.49 -10.09 10.76
N PRO A 167 -21.34 -10.97 11.77
CA PRO A 167 -21.69 -12.38 11.63
C PRO A 167 -23.15 -12.59 11.23
N GLU A 168 -23.42 -13.62 10.43
CA GLU A 168 -24.78 -13.97 9.99
C GLU A 168 -25.77 -14.16 11.15
N GLU A 169 -25.32 -14.71 12.29
CA GLU A 169 -26.16 -14.92 13.48
C GLU A 169 -26.71 -13.62 14.08
N TYR A 170 -26.10 -12.47 13.74
CA TYR A 170 -26.52 -11.14 14.15
C TYR A 170 -27.18 -10.33 13.01
N GLY A 171 -27.52 -10.98 11.89
CA GLY A 171 -28.16 -10.34 10.73
C GLY A 171 -27.19 -9.65 9.78
N GLY A 172 -25.89 -10.01 9.81
CA GLY A 172 -24.89 -9.57 8.85
C GLY A 172 -24.61 -10.61 7.74
N TYR A 173 -23.49 -10.42 7.04
CA TYR A 173 -23.11 -11.21 5.86
C TYR A 173 -21.75 -11.92 5.99
N SER A 174 -21.08 -11.82 7.14
CA SER A 174 -19.81 -12.51 7.36
C SER A 174 -20.04 -13.97 7.78
N SER A 175 -19.48 -14.88 6.99
CA SER A 175 -19.55 -16.33 7.14
C SER A 175 -18.27 -16.94 7.74
N GLY A 176 -17.19 -16.15 7.88
CA GLY A 176 -15.96 -16.52 8.59
C GLY A 176 -14.98 -17.39 7.79
N GLY A 177 -15.05 -17.38 6.46
CA GLY A 177 -14.16 -18.15 5.57
C GLY A 177 -12.84 -17.45 5.24
N GLU A 178 -11.84 -18.22 4.74
CA GLU A 178 -10.50 -17.74 4.32
C GLU A 178 -10.51 -16.74 3.14
N GLY A 179 -11.67 -16.40 2.60
CA GLY A 179 -11.88 -15.39 1.55
C GLY A 179 -12.59 -14.13 2.04
N GLU A 180 -12.59 -13.83 3.34
CA GLU A 180 -13.17 -12.59 3.89
C GLU A 180 -12.10 -11.57 4.38
N TYR A 181 -10.80 -11.89 4.24
CA TYR A 181 -9.65 -11.04 4.64
C TYR A 181 -8.51 -11.02 3.63
#